data_AF-A0ABD6C2H3-F1
#
_entry.id   AF-A0ABD6C2H3-F1
#
_cell.length_a   1.000
_cell.length_b   1.000
_cell.length_c   1.000
_cell.angle_alpha   90.00
_cell.angle_beta   90.00
_cell.angle_gamma   90.00
#
_symmetry.space_group_name_H-M   'P 1'
#
loop_
_entity.id
_entity.type
_entity.pdbx_description
1 polymer ?
#
loop_
_entity_poly.entity_id
_entity_poly.type
_entity_poly.pdbx_seq_one_letter_code
_entity_poly.pdbx_strand_id
1 'polypeptide(L)' 'MSSSYGGTSAFERLRARLDGRPRTCEECGFVDDGEWEAATSGATVEYRRECSSCGTEQIRRYRL' A
#
# COMPACT_ATOMS: atom_id res chain seq x y z
N MET A 1 12.26 -16.62 9.42
CA MET A 1 13.40 -16.08 8.67
C MET A 1 12.85 -15.10 7.65
N SER A 2 12.90 -13.81 7.96
CA SER A 2 12.42 -12.74 7.10
C SER A 2 13.54 -12.36 6.14
N SER A 3 13.45 -12.80 4.88
CA SER A 3 14.42 -12.42 3.86
C SER A 3 14.16 -10.98 3.41
N SER A 4 14.97 -10.06 3.92
CA SER A 4 15.14 -8.71 3.40
C SER A 4 15.94 -8.76 2.10
N TYR A 5 15.24 -8.82 0.97
CA TYR A 5 15.84 -8.59 -0.35
C TYR A 5 15.83 -7.09 -0.63
N GLY A 6 16.95 -6.45 -0.29
CA GLY A 6 17.31 -5.12 -0.77
C GLY A 6 17.62 -5.17 -2.27
N GLY A 7 16.88 -4.36 -3.04
CA GLY A 7 17.04 -4.19 -4.48
C GLY A 7 15.68 -3.99 -5.11
N THR A 8 15.32 -2.72 -5.35
CA THR A 8 14.03 -2.20 -5.86
C THR A 8 13.16 -3.27 -6.50
N SER A 9 12.46 -4.03 -5.66
CA SER A 9 11.74 -5.21 -6.13
C SER A 9 10.58 -4.74 -7.02
N ALA A 10 10.06 -5.60 -7.91
CA ALA A 10 8.88 -5.24 -8.70
C ALA A 10 7.73 -4.71 -7.83
N PHE A 11 7.67 -5.13 -6.57
CA PHE A 11 6.74 -4.66 -5.54
C PHE A 11 6.99 -3.24 -5.06
N GLU A 12 8.24 -2.83 -4.88
CA GLU A 12 8.56 -1.44 -4.53
C GLU A 12 8.24 -0.49 -5.69
N ARG A 13 8.46 -0.92 -6.94
CA ARG A 13 8.03 -0.13 -8.11
C ARG A 13 6.50 -0.04 -8.20
N LEU A 14 5.80 -1.13 -7.89
CA LEU A 14 4.34 -1.13 -7.82
C LEU A 14 3.86 -0.22 -6.69
N ARG A 15 4.48 -0.29 -5.51
CA ARG A 15 4.19 0.58 -4.36
C ARG A 15 4.39 2.05 -4.72
N ALA A 16 5.55 2.42 -5.26
CA ALA A 16 5.83 3.79 -5.69
C ALA A 16 4.84 4.30 -6.76
N ARG A 17 4.38 3.44 -7.68
CA ARG A 17 3.31 3.78 -8.63
C ARG A 17 1.94 3.94 -7.94
N LEU A 18 1.71 3.21 -6.86
CA LEU A 18 0.50 3.34 -6.07
C LEU A 18 0.53 4.63 -5.23
N ASP A 19 1.66 4.97 -4.61
CA ASP A 19 1.89 6.15 -3.77
C ASP A 19 1.92 7.45 -4.57
N GLY A 20 2.50 7.47 -5.77
CA GLY A 20 2.69 8.69 -6.57
C GLY A 20 1.42 9.30 -7.20
N ARG A 21 0.23 8.90 -6.75
CA ARG A 21 -1.05 9.48 -7.19
C ARG A 21 -1.75 10.02 -5.94
N PRO A 22 -2.17 11.29 -5.88
CA PRO A 22 -3.03 11.76 -4.80
C PRO A 22 -4.30 10.90 -4.81
N ARG A 23 -4.52 10.14 -3.72
CA ARG A 23 -5.65 9.23 -3.61
C ARG A 23 -6.64 9.79 -2.64
N THR A 24 -7.74 10.28 -3.21
CA THR A 24 -8.95 10.60 -2.47
C THR A 24 -9.46 9.34 -1.76
N CYS A 25 -9.68 9.45 -0.47
CA CYS A 25 -10.38 8.42 0.29
C CYS A 25 -11.81 8.27 -0.26
N GLU A 26 -12.20 7.05 -0.64
CA GLU A 26 -13.52 6.79 -1.23
C GLU A 26 -14.66 7.01 -0.23
N GLU A 27 -14.37 6.91 1.08
CA GLU A 27 -15.36 7.09 2.14
C GLU A 27 -15.62 8.56 2.50
N CYS A 28 -14.56 9.36 2.68
CA CYS A 28 -14.67 10.73 3.21
C CYS A 28 -14.27 11.82 2.22
N GLY A 29 -13.71 11.47 1.05
CA GLY A 29 -13.24 12.45 0.08
C GLY A 29 -11.91 13.13 0.43
N PHE A 30 -11.26 12.75 1.53
CA PHE A 30 -9.99 13.34 1.95
C PHE A 30 -8.86 12.89 1.03
N VAL A 31 -8.12 13.85 0.46
CA VAL A 31 -6.93 13.56 -0.35
C VAL A 31 -5.74 13.43 0.58
N ASP A 32 -5.19 12.22 0.64
CA ASP A 32 -4.05 11.92 1.48
C ASP A 32 -2.91 11.36 0.63
N ASP A 33 -1.69 11.87 0.85
CA ASP A 33 -0.43 11.38 0.29
C ASP A 33 0.17 10.24 1.14
N GLY A 34 -0.56 9.72 2.12
CA GLY A 34 -0.13 8.62 2.98
C GLY A 34 0.39 7.39 2.24
N GLU A 35 1.54 6.91 2.67
CA GLU A 35 2.28 5.77 2.10
C GLU A 35 1.52 4.45 2.33
N TRP A 36 1.50 3.57 1.31
CA TRP A 36 0.98 2.21 1.48
C TRP A 36 2.00 1.31 2.17
N GLU A 37 1.65 0.78 3.34
CA GLU A 37 2.40 -0.31 3.94
C GLU A 37 2.14 -1.60 3.15
N ALA A 38 3.19 -2.27 2.67
CA ALA A 38 3.03 -3.58 2.04
C ALA A 38 3.56 -4.68 2.95
N ALA A 39 2.70 -5.66 3.23
CA ALA A 39 3.03 -6.92 3.84
C ALA A 39 2.98 -8.01 2.76
N THR A 40 4.00 -8.87 2.68
CA THR A 40 4.01 -10.00 1.74
C THR A 40 3.89 -11.30 2.52
N SER A 41 2.82 -12.04 2.27
CA SER A 41 2.55 -13.37 2.81
C SER A 41 2.76 -14.43 1.73
N GLY A 42 4.02 -14.67 1.34
CA GLY A 42 4.46 -15.75 0.45
C GLY A 42 3.89 -15.72 -0.98
N ALA A 43 2.60 -15.98 -1.13
CA ALA A 43 1.83 -15.99 -2.37
C ALA A 43 0.92 -14.75 -2.56
N THR A 44 0.84 -13.86 -1.57
CA THR A 44 -0.01 -12.66 -1.63
C THR A 44 0.74 -11.45 -1.10
N VAL A 45 0.53 -10.31 -1.74
CA VAL A 45 0.96 -9.00 -1.24
C VAL A 45 -0.27 -8.24 -0.79
N GLU A 46 -0.28 -7.83 0.46
CA GLU A 46 -1.31 -7.00 1.06
C GLU A 46 -0.75 -5.59 1.22
N TYR A 47 -1.39 -4.64 0.57
CA TYR A 47 -1.15 -3.22 0.80
C TYR A 47 -2.24 -2.69 1.72
N ARG A 48 -1.85 -2.12 2.86
CA ARG A 48 -2.77 -1.49 3.80
C ARG A 48 -2.40 -0.03 4.01
N ARG A 49 -3.40 0.81 4.28
CA ARG A 49 -3.23 2.18 4.76
C ARG A 49 -4.45 2.59 5.56
N GLU A 50 -4.26 3.52 6.48
CA GLU A 50 -5.35 4.14 7.23
C GLU A 50 -5.52 5.58 6.74
N CYS A 51 -6.77 6.01 6.49
CA CYS A 51 -7.02 7.41 6.17
C CYS A 51 -6.87 8.26 7.44
N SER A 52 -5.92 9.20 7.46
CA SER A 52 -5.70 10.07 8.63
C SER A 52 -6.87 10.99 8.97
N SER A 53 -7.83 11.19 8.05
CA SER A 53 -9.00 12.05 8.30
C SER A 53 -10.18 11.32 8.92
N CYS A 54 -10.49 10.10 8.48
CA CYS A 54 -11.68 9.36 8.93
C CYS A 54 -11.35 8.03 9.63
N GLY A 55 -10.09 7.61 9.64
CA GLY A 55 -9.64 6.34 10.21
C GLY A 55 -10.04 5.11 9.38
N THR A 56 -10.56 5.29 8.16
CA THR A 56 -10.90 4.14 7.30
C THR A 56 -9.63 3.40 6.89
N GLU A 57 -9.55 2.13 7.25
CA GLU A 57 -8.52 1.23 6.74
C GLU A 57 -8.86 0.78 5.32
N GLN A 58 -7.95 1.03 4.39
CA GLN A 58 -8.03 0.52 3.03
C GLN A 58 -7.02 -0.61 2.86
N ILE A 59 -7.51 -1.78 2.43
CA ILE A 59 -6.69 -2.97 2.18
C ILE A 59 -6.84 -3.40 0.72
N ARG A 60 -5.71 -3.61 0.04
CA ARG A 60 -5.64 -4.15 -1.32
C ARG A 60 -4.77 -5.38 -1.35
N ARG A 61 -5.34 -6.51 -1.81
CA ARG A 61 -4.66 -7.79 -1.88
C ARG A 61 -4.36 -8.15 -3.33
N TYR A 62 -3.11 -8.47 -3.62
CA TYR A 62 -2.66 -8.94 -4.92
C TYR A 62 -2.05 -10.32 -4.78
N ARG A 63 -2.58 -11.30 -5.52
CA ARG A 63 -1.97 -12.63 -5.58
C ARG A 63 -0.79 -12.59 -6.54
N LEU A 64 0.29 -13.27 -6.17
CA LEU A 64 1.47 -13.47 -7.00
C LEU A 64 1.35 -14.67 -7.93
#